data_AF-A0A7C9ARE9-F1
#
_entry.id   AF-A0A7C9ARE9-F1
#
_cell.length_a   1.000
_cell.length_b   1.000
_cell.length_c   1.000
_cell.angle_alpha   90.00
_cell.angle_beta   90.00
_cell.angle_gamma   90.00
#
_symmetry.space_group_name_H-M   'P 1'
#
loop_
_entity.id
_entity.type
_entity.pdbx_description
1 polymer ?
#
loop_
_entity_poly.entity_id
_entity_poly.type
_entity_poly.pdbx_seq_one_letter_code
_entity_poly.pdbx_strand_id
1 'polypeptide(L)'
;GEAIRQGMLHSRGALLLMLDADGATKISDLEKLEDQRKWYRNFLMKGFHLVVLLAAGPGIRDTQCGFKMFTRAAARKLFRNVRLKRWCFDVELVYLCKWLRIPMIEISVTWTEIP
;
A
#
# COMPACT_ATOMS: atom_id res chain seq x y z
N GLY A 1 -0.56 8.75 -3.69
CA GLY A 1 0.77 8.65 -4.30
C GLY A 1 1.57 9.95 -4.23
N GLU A 2 1.19 11.01 -4.96
CA GLU A 2 2.07 12.20 -5.12
C GLU A 2 2.41 12.91 -3.79
N ALA A 3 1.44 13.12 -2.90
CA ALA A 3 1.70 13.73 -1.58
C ALA A 3 2.72 12.91 -0.76
N ILE A 4 2.56 11.58 -0.73
CA ILE A 4 3.49 10.66 -0.06
C ILE A 4 4.87 10.72 -0.72
N ARG A 5 4.93 10.72 -2.06
CA ARG A 5 6.20 10.86 -2.80
C ARG A 5 6.93 12.12 -2.39
N GLN A 6 6.26 13.27 -2.37
CA GLN A 6 6.88 14.52 -1.96
C GLN A 6 7.33 14.47 -0.49
N GLY A 7 6.49 13.99 0.43
CA GLY A 7 6.85 13.84 1.84
C GLY A 7 8.07 12.95 2.05
N MET A 8 8.13 11.82 1.36
CA MET A 8 9.23 10.86 1.46
C MET A 8 10.54 11.40 0.89
N LEU A 9 10.49 12.20 -0.18
CA LEU A 9 11.68 12.81 -0.79
C LEU A 9 12.24 13.98 0.02
N HIS A 10 11.40 14.69 0.78
CA HIS A 10 11.80 15.84 1.60
C HIS A 10 12.12 15.48 3.06
N SER A 11 11.74 14.27 3.51
CA SER A 11 12.02 13.77 4.85
C SER A 11 13.53 13.61 5.10
N ARG A 12 13.98 14.02 6.30
CA ARG A 12 15.40 14.00 6.69
C ARG A 12 15.78 12.87 7.64
N GLY A 13 14.79 12.16 8.18
CA GLY A 13 14.98 11.04 9.10
C GLY A 13 15.80 9.88 8.51
N ALA A 14 16.43 9.09 9.38
CA ALA A 14 17.13 7.87 8.96
C ALA A 14 16.14 6.76 8.55
N LEU A 15 15.01 6.70 9.25
CA LEU A 15 13.84 5.87 8.97
C LEU A 15 12.65 6.79 8.69
N LEU A 16 11.86 6.42 7.69
CA LEU A 16 10.67 7.15 7.25
C LEU A 16 9.47 6.22 7.40
N LEU A 17 8.43 6.71 8.05
CA LEU A 17 7.19 5.97 8.31
C LEU A 17 6.05 6.60 7.50
N MET A 18 5.36 5.76 6.74
CA MET A 18 4.10 6.08 6.07
C MET A 18 2.96 5.54 6.92
N LEU A 19 1.97 6.38 7.17
CA LEU A 19 0.74 6.04 7.87
C LEU A 19 -0.40 6.72 7.13
N ASP A 20 -1.46 5.97 6.87
CA ASP A 20 -2.74 6.53 6.48
C ASP A 20 -3.29 7.39 7.63
N ALA A 21 -3.80 8.57 7.28
CA ALA A 21 -4.27 9.56 8.25
C ALA A 21 -5.75 9.37 8.62
N ASP A 22 -6.39 8.37 8.03
CA ASP A 22 -7.81 8.13 8.12
C ASP A 22 -8.10 6.89 8.97
N GLY A 23 -8.64 7.11 10.17
CA GLY A 23 -9.31 6.08 10.99
C GLY A 23 -10.65 5.65 10.38
N ALA A 24 -10.69 5.40 9.07
CA ALA A 24 -11.92 5.48 8.26
C ALA A 24 -12.77 4.21 8.23
N THR A 25 -12.39 3.11 8.86
CA THR A 25 -13.19 1.87 8.75
C THR A 25 -14.08 1.67 9.97
N LYS A 26 -15.23 2.37 10.01
CA LYS A 26 -16.31 1.99 10.91
C LYS A 26 -16.97 0.71 10.40
N ILE A 27 -17.04 -0.31 11.25
CA ILE A 27 -17.64 -1.63 10.94
C ILE A 27 -19.12 -1.50 10.51
N SER A 28 -19.79 -0.40 10.85
CA SER A 28 -21.19 -0.12 10.52
C SER A 28 -21.51 0.11 9.04
N ASP A 29 -20.52 0.29 8.16
CA ASP A 29 -20.75 0.50 6.72
C ASP A 29 -20.67 -0.80 5.87
N LEU A 30 -20.36 -1.94 6.49
CA LEU A 30 -20.26 -3.23 5.81
C LEU A 30 -21.62 -3.74 5.29
N GLU A 31 -22.69 -3.62 6.08
CA GLU A 31 -24.04 -4.13 5.70
C GLU A 31 -24.62 -3.40 4.48
N LYS A 32 -24.41 -2.09 4.35
CA LYS A 32 -24.92 -1.31 3.19
C LYS A 32 -24.18 -1.61 1.89
N LEU A 33 -22.97 -2.16 1.95
CA LEU A 33 -22.14 -2.45 0.78
C LEU A 33 -22.39 -3.83 0.18
N GLU A 34 -23.02 -4.75 0.89
CA GLU A 34 -23.31 -6.10 0.40
C GLU A 34 -24.55 -6.15 -0.50
N ASP A 35 -25.61 -5.39 -0.19
CA ASP A 35 -26.89 -5.43 -0.92
C ASP A 35 -26.90 -4.76 -2.30
N GLN A 36 -25.86 -3.99 -2.66
CA GLN A 36 -25.76 -3.25 -3.93
C GLN A 36 -24.62 -3.73 -4.84
N ARG A 37 -23.93 -4.83 -4.50
CA ARG A 37 -22.74 -5.29 -5.25
C ARG A 37 -23.09 -5.96 -6.56
N LYS A 38 -23.12 -5.18 -7.63
CA LYS A 38 -23.24 -5.67 -9.01
C LYS A 38 -22.11 -6.68 -9.32
N TRP A 39 -22.45 -7.79 -9.97
CA TRP A 39 -21.58 -8.94 -10.23
C TRP A 39 -20.24 -8.58 -10.91
N TYR A 40 -20.24 -7.58 -11.80
CA TYR A 40 -19.05 -7.10 -12.49
C TYR A 40 -18.01 -6.52 -11.51
N ARG A 41 -18.44 -5.98 -10.37
CA ARG A 41 -17.51 -5.44 -9.36
C ARG A 41 -16.68 -6.56 -8.73
N ASN A 42 -17.30 -7.72 -8.51
CA ASN A 42 -16.59 -8.89 -8.00
C ASN A 42 -15.65 -9.50 -9.05
N PHE A 43 -16.05 -9.52 -10.32
CA PHE A 43 -15.18 -9.95 -11.42
C PHE A 43 -13.96 -9.05 -11.57
N LEU A 44 -14.16 -7.73 -11.63
CA LEU A 44 -13.08 -6.74 -11.73
C LEU A 44 -12.16 -6.79 -10.52
N MET A 45 -12.70 -6.97 -9.32
CA MET A 45 -11.89 -7.12 -8.09
C MET A 45 -11.02 -8.38 -8.11
N LYS A 46 -11.57 -9.52 -8.55
CA LYS A 46 -10.79 -10.76 -8.70
C LYS A 46 -9.69 -10.61 -9.76
N GLY A 47 -10.00 -9.98 -10.89
CA GLY A 47 -9.01 -9.69 -11.93
C GLY A 47 -7.90 -8.75 -11.44
N PHE A 48 -8.26 -7.71 -10.69
CA PHE A 48 -7.29 -6.82 -10.06
C PHE A 48 -6.40 -7.59 -9.06
N HIS A 49 -6.97 -8.45 -8.23
CA HIS A 49 -6.22 -9.28 -7.29
C HIS A 49 -5.20 -10.19 -7.99
N LEU A 50 -5.58 -10.77 -9.13
CA LEU A 50 -4.68 -11.58 -9.95
C LEU A 50 -3.50 -10.76 -10.49
N VAL A 51 -3.77 -9.56 -11.01
CA VAL A 51 -2.73 -8.65 -11.50
C VAL A 51 -1.78 -8.23 -10.38
N VAL A 52 -2.31 -7.91 -9.20
CA VAL A 52 -1.51 -7.58 -8.02
C VAL A 52 -0.65 -8.75 -7.60
N LEU A 53 -1.19 -9.97 -7.56
CA LEU A 53 -0.43 -11.17 -7.21
C LEU A 53 0.73 -11.41 -8.18
N LEU A 54 0.50 -11.21 -9.48
CA LEU A 54 1.53 -11.37 -10.51
C LEU A 54 2.61 -10.28 -10.41
N ALA A 55 2.23 -9.03 -10.15
CA ALA A 55 3.17 -7.91 -10.05
C ALA A 55 3.95 -7.92 -8.72
N ALA A 56 3.27 -8.19 -7.62
CA ALA A 56 3.85 -8.22 -6.29
C ALA A 56 4.60 -9.51 -6.00
N GLY A 57 4.26 -10.64 -6.66
CA GLY A 57 4.86 -11.96 -6.50
C GLY A 57 4.70 -12.56 -5.09
N PRO A 58 5.18 -13.79 -4.85
CA PRO A 58 5.10 -14.43 -3.53
C PRO A 58 5.94 -13.67 -2.49
N GLY A 59 5.44 -13.58 -1.25
CA GLY A 59 6.19 -13.09 -0.09
C GLY A 59 5.59 -11.90 0.67
N ILE A 60 4.65 -11.14 0.07
CA ILE A 60 3.90 -10.06 0.74
C ILE A 60 2.42 -10.36 0.57
N ARG A 61 1.69 -10.54 1.68
CA ARG A 61 0.25 -10.84 1.66
C ARG A 61 -0.55 -9.56 1.48
N ASP A 62 -0.25 -8.53 2.28
CA ASP A 62 -0.89 -7.23 2.14
C ASP A 62 0.00 -6.22 1.40
N THR A 63 -0.29 -6.03 0.12
CA THR A 63 0.44 -5.03 -0.69
C THR A 63 -0.07 -3.61 -0.48
N GLN A 64 -1.26 -3.44 0.08
CA GLN A 64 -2.02 -2.18 0.11
C GLN A 64 -2.15 -1.61 1.53
N CYS A 65 -1.29 -2.05 2.45
CA CYS A 65 -1.31 -1.55 3.82
C CYS A 65 -0.91 -0.06 3.87
N GLY A 66 -1.66 0.71 4.66
CA GLY A 66 -1.35 2.12 4.95
C GLY A 66 -0.12 2.33 5.84
N PHE A 67 0.40 1.26 6.46
CA PHE A 67 1.51 1.29 7.41
C PHE A 67 2.77 0.71 6.78
N LYS A 68 3.73 1.57 6.41
CA LYS A 68 4.98 1.14 5.75
C LYS A 68 6.18 1.92 6.25
N MET A 69 7.26 1.21 6.57
CA MET A 69 8.51 1.82 7.03
C MET A 69 9.63 1.62 6.01
N PHE A 70 10.43 2.67 5.78
CA PHE A 70 11.50 2.69 4.79
C PHE A 70 12.79 3.24 5.40
N THR A 71 13.93 2.69 5.00
CA THR A 71 15.19 3.41 5.17
C THR A 71 15.23 4.59 4.21
N ARG A 72 15.94 5.66 4.58
CA ARG A 72 16.11 6.83 3.71
C ARG A 72 16.66 6.47 2.33
N ALA A 73 17.59 5.51 2.27
CA ALA A 73 18.17 5.05 1.01
C ALA A 73 17.13 4.34 0.13
N ALA A 74 16.33 3.45 0.71
CA ALA A 74 15.25 2.76 0.00
C ALA A 74 14.18 3.74 -0.47
N ALA A 75 13.71 4.64 0.41
CA ALA A 75 12.70 5.64 0.08
C ALA A 75 13.14 6.52 -1.12
N ARG A 76 14.37 7.02 -1.12
CA ARG A 76 14.87 7.83 -2.25
C ARG A 76 14.94 7.05 -3.56
N LYS A 77 15.28 5.76 -3.54
CA LYS A 77 15.28 4.92 -4.75
C LYS A 77 13.86 4.66 -5.22
N LEU A 78 12.94 4.31 -4.32
CA LEU A 78 11.57 3.96 -4.65
C LEU A 78 10.77 5.17 -5.14
N PHE A 79 10.69 6.23 -4.34
CA PHE A 79 9.85 7.39 -4.63
C PHE A 79 10.38 8.29 -5.76
N ARG A 80 11.63 8.11 -6.20
CA ARG A 80 12.13 8.68 -7.47
C ARG A 80 11.63 7.93 -8.70
N ASN A 81 11.39 6.62 -8.58
CA ASN A 81 11.03 5.74 -9.69
C ASN A 81 9.53 5.41 -9.76
N VAL A 82 8.77 5.63 -8.67
CA VAL A 82 7.30 5.54 -8.65
C VAL A 82 6.69 6.49 -9.68
N ARG A 83 5.78 5.96 -10.50
CA ARG A 83 5.05 6.71 -11.54
C ARG A 83 3.57 6.86 -11.20
N LEU A 84 3.00 5.92 -10.46
CA LEU A 84 1.60 5.94 -10.05
C LEU A 84 1.38 6.98 -8.96
N LYS A 85 0.56 7.99 -9.27
CA LYS A 85 0.26 9.09 -8.34
C LYS A 85 -0.95 8.83 -7.45
N ARG A 86 -1.76 7.81 -7.79
CA ARG A 86 -3.07 7.49 -7.18
C ARG A 86 -2.99 6.21 -6.35
N TRP A 87 -4.15 5.64 -6.01
CA TRP A 87 -4.33 4.48 -5.12
C TRP A 87 -3.41 3.27 -5.40
N CYS A 88 -3.16 2.94 -6.67
CA CYS A 88 -2.33 1.77 -7.01
C CYS A 88 -0.81 1.92 -6.73
N PHE A 89 -0.34 3.04 -6.17
CA PHE A 89 1.08 3.28 -5.97
C PHE A 89 1.74 2.26 -5.03
N ASP A 90 0.97 1.71 -4.09
CA ASP A 90 1.43 0.69 -3.16
C ASP A 90 1.89 -0.61 -3.85
N VAL A 91 1.17 -1.02 -4.88
CA VAL A 91 1.50 -2.21 -5.69
C VAL A 91 2.78 -1.94 -6.50
N GLU A 92 2.91 -0.73 -7.06
CA GLU A 92 4.13 -0.32 -7.77
C GLU A 92 5.34 -0.26 -6.83
N LEU A 93 5.18 0.16 -5.58
CA LEU A 93 6.26 0.14 -4.59
C LEU A 93 6.77 -1.29 -4.35
N VAL A 94 5.86 -2.26 -4.15
CA VAL A 94 6.25 -3.67 -3.96
C VAL A 94 6.96 -4.21 -5.20
N TYR A 95 6.43 -3.91 -6.39
CA TYR A 95 7.07 -4.26 -7.66
C TYR A 95 8.48 -3.66 -7.79
N LEU A 96 8.64 -2.37 -7.51
CA LEU A 96 9.92 -1.66 -7.59
C LEU A 96 10.92 -2.19 -6.57
N CYS A 97 10.50 -2.53 -5.36
CA CYS A 97 11.37 -3.17 -4.37
C CYS A 97 11.93 -4.49 -4.90
N LYS A 98 11.09 -5.34 -5.52
CA LYS A 98 11.54 -6.59 -6.15
C LYS A 98 12.49 -6.33 -7.32
N TRP A 99 12.12 -5.40 -8.20
CA TRP A 99 12.93 -5.02 -9.36
C TRP A 99 14.31 -4.47 -8.97
N LEU A 100 14.35 -3.63 -7.94
CA LEU A 100 15.57 -3.01 -7.43
C LEU A 100 16.31 -3.87 -6.39
N ARG A 101 15.83 -5.10 -6.12
CA ARG A 101 16.35 -6.03 -5.10
C ARG A 101 16.50 -5.38 -3.72
N ILE A 102 15.52 -4.55 -3.34
CA ILE A 102 15.43 -3.97 -2.00
C ILE A 102 14.75 -5.01 -1.09
N PRO A 103 15.38 -5.42 0.03
CA PRO A 103 14.77 -6.37 0.94
C PRO A 103 13.51 -5.78 1.57
N MET A 104 12.46 -6.59 1.62
CA MET A 104 11.19 -6.26 2.26
C MET A 104 10.77 -7.39 3.17
N ILE A 105 10.18 -7.06 4.30
CA ILE A 105 9.59 -8.00 5.25
C ILE A 105 8.22 -7.50 5.68
N GLU A 106 7.26 -8.40 5.74
CA GLU A 106 5.93 -8.14 6.29
C GLU A 106 5.92 -8.54 7.76
N ILE A 107 5.54 -7.61 8.63
CA ILE A 107 5.45 -7.82 10.09
C ILE A 107 4.01 -7.53 10.50
N SER A 108 3.37 -8.49 11.15
CA SER A 108 2.02 -8.30 11.70
C SER A 108 2.07 -7.33 12.89
N VAL A 109 1.25 -6.30 12.85
CA VAL A 109 1.11 -5.31 13.93
C VAL A 109 -0.31 -5.41 14.50
N THR A 110 -0.43 -5.43 15.82
CA THR A 110 -1.72 -5.33 16.50
C THR A 110 -2.13 -3.87 16.59
N TRP A 111 -3.28 -3.53 16.00
CA TRP A 111 -3.86 -2.20 16.11
C TRP A 111 -4.73 -2.11 17.36
N THR A 112 -4.59 -1.03 18.11
CA THR A 112 -5.48 -0.68 19.22
C THR A 112 -6.10 0.66 18.89
N GLU A 113 -7.41 0.67 18.67
CA GLU A 113 -8.16 1.91 18.54
C GLU A 113 -8.23 2.56 19.93
N ILE A 114 -7.74 3.80 20.03
CA ILE A 114 -7.85 4.59 21.25
C ILE A 114 -9.21 5.30 21.19
N PRO A 115 -10.11 5.05 22.17
CA PRO A 115 -11.43 5.68 22.24
C PRO A 115 -11.40 7.21 22.31
#